data_AF-A0AA36J1M3-F1
#
_entry.id   AF-A0AA36J1M3-F1
#
_cell.length_a   1.000
_cell.length_b   1.000
_cell.length_c   1.000
_cell.angle_alpha   90.00
_cell.angle_beta   90.00
_cell.angle_gamma   90.00
#
_symmetry.space_group_name_H-M   'P 1'
#
loop_
_entity.id
_entity.type
_entity.pdbx_description
1 polymer ?
#
loop_
_entity_poly.entity_id
_entity_poly.type
_entity_poly.pdbx_seq_one_letter_code
_entity_poly.pdbx_strand_id
1 'polypeptide(L)'
;MSVAAEELRFRGKEPETRREDPGRAKLGSPASSDFQKTESGLQYKVLKSNPSGERPLPETACRCHYRGTLADGTEFDSSYDRQPVIFRPTQVVPGWSEALQMMRQGEKWEIILPSNLAYGDRGVGPIPPGATLFFELELLEVNADTGGSFMSMMSLGGLLALGFIGFLVIWLTGSKGLPVGPVVPLQQVTHAKANPHVFLDVEAGGKFLGRIELELFQEVAPMAVENFRALCTGEKGPGIADHPRHLKGSPFHRIIPGFMAQGGDITHGNGRGGESIYGKTFRDEWEHGIVHHTEPGLLSMANRGRNTNGSQFFITLAPAPWLDNKHVVFGRVLYGMDVVRAMEKRGSRSGTPSEEIRIVDSGELGMDGKAKAPEKPSEPSEPSTSLP
;
A
#
# COMPACT_ATOMS: atom_id res chain seq x y z
N MET A 1 -58.73 -3.38 10.36
CA MET A 1 -59.18 -4.72 9.89
C MET A 1 -60.01 -4.46 8.64
N SER A 2 -59.65 -4.70 7.39
CA SER A 2 -58.65 -5.54 6.73
C SER A 2 -58.39 -4.90 5.35
N VAL A 3 -57.16 -4.56 4.98
CA VAL A 3 -56.29 -5.26 3.99
C VAL A 3 -56.98 -5.71 2.69
N ALA A 4 -56.60 -5.12 1.55
CA ALA A 4 -55.87 -5.79 0.44
C ALA A 4 -56.14 -5.10 -0.91
N ALA A 5 -55.10 -4.47 -1.48
CA ALA A 5 -55.07 -3.97 -2.86
C ALA A 5 -54.37 -4.99 -3.76
N GLU A 6 -55.17 -5.53 -4.68
CA GLU A 6 -54.92 -5.89 -6.08
C GLU A 6 -53.48 -6.17 -6.56
N GLU A 7 -53.26 -7.42 -6.95
CA GLU A 7 -52.11 -7.95 -7.70
C GLU A 7 -52.11 -7.46 -9.16
N LEU A 8 -51.00 -6.91 -9.63
CA LEU A 8 -50.73 -6.77 -11.07
C LEU A 8 -49.24 -6.96 -11.39
N ARG A 9 -48.92 -8.21 -11.79
CA ARG A 9 -47.91 -8.65 -12.76
C ARG A 9 -46.50 -8.05 -12.66
N PHE A 10 -45.63 -8.74 -11.93
CA PHE A 10 -44.18 -8.70 -12.15
C PHE A 10 -43.82 -9.38 -13.47
N ARG A 11 -43.41 -8.62 -14.49
CA ARG A 11 -42.52 -9.11 -15.56
C ARG A 11 -41.09 -8.92 -15.07
N GLY A 12 -40.41 -10.02 -14.75
CA GLY A 12 -38.97 -10.01 -14.53
C GLY A 12 -38.24 -9.52 -15.77
N LYS A 13 -37.32 -8.58 -15.60
CA LYS A 13 -36.26 -8.34 -16.58
C LYS A 13 -35.13 -9.33 -16.28
N GLU A 14 -34.83 -10.15 -17.27
CA GLU A 14 -33.66 -11.02 -17.32
C GLU A 14 -32.37 -10.22 -17.09
N PRO A 15 -31.33 -10.83 -16.49
CA PRO A 15 -30.03 -10.21 -16.39
C PRO A 15 -29.41 -10.07 -17.79
N GLU A 16 -29.02 -8.84 -18.14
CA GLU A 16 -28.26 -8.56 -19.36
C GLU A 16 -27.00 -9.42 -19.40
N THR A 17 -26.90 -10.21 -20.46
CA THR A 17 -25.78 -11.07 -20.79
C THR A 17 -24.51 -10.25 -20.96
N ARG A 18 -23.56 -10.44 -20.04
CA ARG A 18 -22.16 -10.05 -20.21
C ARG A 18 -21.68 -10.67 -21.53
N ARG A 19 -21.40 -9.82 -22.54
CA ARG A 19 -20.87 -10.27 -23.84
C ARG A 19 -19.58 -11.04 -23.58
N GLU A 20 -19.58 -12.34 -23.87
CA GLU A 20 -18.39 -13.17 -23.87
C GLU A 20 -17.47 -12.71 -25.01
N ASP A 21 -16.22 -12.41 -24.67
CA ASP A 21 -15.15 -12.12 -25.62
C ASP A 21 -14.74 -13.43 -26.33
N PRO A 22 -14.88 -13.53 -27.66
CA PRO A 22 -14.66 -14.78 -28.41
C PRO A 22 -13.20 -15.26 -28.47
N GLY A 23 -12.27 -14.65 -27.73
CA GLY A 23 -10.86 -15.04 -27.65
C GLY A 23 -10.40 -15.77 -26.37
N ARG A 24 -11.24 -15.96 -25.36
CA ARG A 24 -10.82 -16.55 -24.06
C ARG A 24 -10.77 -18.09 -24.11
N ALA A 25 -9.70 -18.64 -24.68
CA ALA A 25 -9.40 -20.07 -24.53
C ALA A 25 -9.13 -20.41 -23.05
N LYS A 26 -9.62 -21.57 -22.60
CA LYS A 26 -9.16 -22.17 -21.33
C LYS A 26 -7.68 -22.53 -21.48
N LEU A 27 -6.80 -22.00 -20.62
CA LEU A 27 -5.45 -22.54 -20.49
C LEU A 27 -5.57 -24.03 -20.14
N GLY A 28 -4.95 -24.86 -20.98
CA GLY A 28 -5.26 -26.27 -21.08
C GLY A 28 -4.61 -27.12 -19.99
N SER A 29 -5.30 -28.20 -19.63
CA SER A 29 -4.77 -29.35 -18.92
C SER A 29 -3.47 -29.86 -19.58
N PRO A 30 -2.52 -30.46 -18.81
CA PRO A 30 -1.15 -30.80 -19.24
C PRO A 30 -1.04 -31.97 -20.25
N ALA A 31 -1.98 -32.10 -21.18
CA ALA A 31 -2.10 -33.24 -22.09
C ALA A 31 -1.79 -32.93 -23.59
N SER A 32 -1.27 -31.74 -23.92
CA SER A 32 -0.84 -31.44 -25.31
C SER A 32 0.68 -31.59 -25.48
N SER A 33 1.11 -32.21 -26.57
CA SER A 33 2.48 -32.62 -26.93
C SER A 33 3.50 -31.49 -27.13
N ASP A 34 3.14 -30.25 -26.82
CA ASP A 34 3.87 -29.06 -27.30
C ASP A 34 4.68 -28.36 -26.21
N PHE A 35 4.59 -28.83 -24.96
CA PHE A 35 5.35 -28.27 -23.84
C PHE A 35 6.75 -28.89 -23.76
N GLN A 36 7.75 -28.03 -23.73
CA GLN A 36 9.12 -28.38 -23.35
C GLN A 36 9.23 -28.38 -21.84
N LYS A 37 10.06 -29.27 -21.28
CA LYS A 37 10.30 -29.37 -19.84
C LYS A 37 11.79 -29.19 -19.53
N THR A 38 12.10 -28.30 -18.60
CA THR A 38 13.48 -28.08 -18.13
C THR A 38 13.84 -29.07 -17.02
N GLU A 39 15.13 -29.12 -16.63
CA GLU A 39 15.62 -29.97 -15.54
C GLU A 39 14.97 -29.62 -14.19
N SER A 40 14.62 -28.36 -13.95
CA SER A 40 13.96 -27.91 -12.71
C SER A 40 12.51 -28.40 -12.61
N GLY A 41 11.93 -28.79 -13.76
CA GLY A 41 10.54 -29.20 -13.90
C GLY A 41 9.61 -28.12 -14.43
N LEU A 42 10.11 -26.91 -14.74
CA LEU A 42 9.37 -25.88 -15.46
C LEU A 42 8.95 -26.44 -16.82
N GLN A 43 7.67 -26.30 -17.15
CA GLN A 43 7.19 -26.62 -18.49
C GLN A 43 6.82 -25.33 -19.20
N TYR A 44 7.15 -25.22 -20.48
CA TYR A 44 6.82 -24.04 -21.27
C TYR A 44 6.51 -24.37 -22.72
N LYS A 45 5.71 -23.52 -23.35
CA LYS A 45 5.40 -23.51 -24.77
C LYS A 45 5.57 -22.09 -25.29
N VAL A 46 6.38 -21.92 -26.33
CA VAL A 46 6.56 -20.61 -26.97
C VAL A 46 5.35 -20.34 -27.87
N LEU A 47 4.52 -19.36 -27.52
CA LEU A 47 3.36 -18.93 -28.29
C LEU A 47 3.72 -17.89 -29.36
N LYS A 48 4.70 -17.04 -29.06
CA LYS A 48 5.28 -16.06 -29.99
C LYS A 48 6.78 -16.01 -29.76
N SER A 49 7.56 -16.19 -30.82
CA SER A 49 9.02 -16.18 -30.75
C SER A 49 9.60 -14.89 -31.32
N ASN A 50 10.74 -14.47 -30.76
CA ASN A 50 11.58 -13.40 -31.28
C ASN A 50 13.06 -13.78 -31.05
N PRO A 51 13.67 -14.55 -31.96
CA PRO A 51 15.04 -15.04 -31.80
C PRO A 51 16.09 -13.91 -31.71
N SER A 52 15.79 -12.75 -32.29
CA SER A 52 16.64 -11.55 -32.23
C SER A 52 16.47 -10.72 -30.96
N GLY A 53 15.49 -11.04 -30.10
CA GLY A 53 15.26 -10.29 -28.87
C GLY A 53 16.38 -10.46 -27.84
N GLU A 54 16.63 -9.40 -27.08
CA GLU A 54 17.56 -9.42 -25.96
C GLU A 54 17.05 -10.36 -24.86
N ARG A 55 17.99 -11.02 -24.16
CA ARG A 55 17.69 -11.92 -23.05
C ARG A 55 17.98 -11.21 -21.73
N PRO A 56 17.04 -11.21 -20.77
CA PRO A 56 17.28 -10.66 -19.44
C PRO A 56 18.45 -11.33 -18.70
N LEU A 57 19.25 -10.53 -18.00
CA LEU A 57 20.15 -10.98 -16.94
C LEU A 57 19.37 -11.04 -15.60
N PRO A 58 19.91 -11.69 -14.54
CA PRO A 58 19.20 -11.86 -13.28
C PRO A 58 18.59 -10.57 -12.69
N GLU A 59 19.29 -9.44 -12.82
CA GLU A 59 18.86 -8.14 -12.25
C GLU A 59 18.19 -7.20 -13.27
N THR A 60 17.99 -7.66 -14.51
CA THR A 60 17.44 -6.81 -15.57
C THR A 60 15.96 -6.51 -15.34
N ALA A 61 15.59 -5.24 -15.42
CA ALA A 61 14.18 -4.81 -15.38
C ALA A 61 13.45 -5.26 -16.65
N CYS A 62 12.39 -6.04 -16.48
CA CYS A 62 11.62 -6.69 -17.53
C CYS A 62 10.16 -6.23 -17.47
N ARG A 63 9.70 -5.45 -18.45
CA ARG A 63 8.29 -5.08 -18.57
C ARG A 63 7.52 -6.25 -19.18
N CYS A 64 6.55 -6.77 -18.45
CA CYS A 64 5.83 -7.97 -18.83
C CYS A 64 4.31 -7.79 -18.75
N HIS A 65 3.59 -8.44 -19.66
CA HIS A 65 2.21 -8.83 -19.45
C HIS A 65 2.14 -10.28 -18.98
N TYR A 66 1.19 -10.59 -18.13
CA TYR A 66 0.90 -11.94 -17.70
C TYR A 66 -0.58 -12.14 -17.34
N ARG A 67 -0.95 -13.41 -17.27
CA ARG A 67 -2.21 -13.93 -16.74
C ARG A 67 -1.95 -15.24 -16.03
N GLY A 68 -2.42 -15.40 -14.79
CA GLY A 68 -2.19 -16.59 -13.97
C GLY A 68 -3.48 -17.29 -13.55
N THR A 69 -3.54 -18.62 -13.72
CA THR A 69 -4.70 -19.46 -13.37
C THR A 69 -4.31 -20.71 -12.58
N LEU A 70 -5.27 -21.23 -11.81
CA LEU A 70 -5.21 -22.56 -11.22
C LEU A 70 -5.57 -23.64 -12.25
N ALA A 71 -5.38 -24.92 -11.87
CA ALA A 71 -5.68 -26.06 -12.73
C ALA A 71 -7.17 -26.17 -13.14
N ASP A 72 -8.09 -25.60 -12.36
CA ASP A 72 -9.51 -25.53 -12.69
C ASP A 72 -9.86 -24.35 -13.62
N GLY A 73 -8.87 -23.53 -13.99
CA GLY A 73 -9.03 -22.34 -14.83
C GLY A 73 -9.40 -21.08 -14.04
N THR A 74 -9.51 -21.16 -12.71
CA THR A 74 -9.74 -19.99 -11.85
C THR A 74 -8.57 -19.03 -11.97
N GLU A 75 -8.83 -17.83 -12.46
CA GLU A 75 -7.84 -16.75 -12.55
C GLU A 75 -7.61 -16.14 -11.17
N PHE A 76 -6.35 -16.10 -10.74
CA PHE A 76 -5.97 -15.47 -9.48
C PHE A 76 -5.36 -14.08 -9.68
N ASP A 77 -4.77 -13.81 -10.86
CA ASP A 77 -4.26 -12.48 -11.21
C ASP A 77 -4.01 -12.32 -12.73
N SER A 78 -4.15 -11.11 -13.24
CA SER A 78 -3.90 -10.76 -14.66
C SER A 78 -3.51 -9.30 -14.81
N SER A 79 -2.44 -9.04 -15.56
CA SER A 79 -2.02 -7.68 -15.92
C SER A 79 -2.78 -7.08 -17.11
N TYR A 80 -3.52 -7.88 -17.88
CA TYR A 80 -4.14 -7.42 -19.13
C TYR A 80 -5.32 -6.46 -18.91
N ASP A 81 -5.97 -6.54 -17.75
CA ASP A 81 -7.01 -5.59 -17.34
C ASP A 81 -6.41 -4.28 -16.78
N ARG A 82 -5.07 -4.17 -16.81
CA ARG A 82 -4.28 -3.04 -16.32
C ARG A 82 -3.06 -2.79 -17.22
N GLN A 83 -2.05 -2.09 -16.70
CA GLN A 83 -0.81 -1.86 -17.43
C GLN A 83 0.21 -2.99 -17.23
N PRO A 84 1.14 -3.20 -18.19
CA PRO A 84 2.28 -4.08 -18.01
C PRO A 84 3.06 -3.75 -16.74
N VAL A 85 3.59 -4.79 -16.08
CA VAL A 85 4.31 -4.66 -14.81
C VAL A 85 5.79 -4.92 -15.04
N ILE A 86 6.66 -4.19 -14.33
CA ILE A 86 8.11 -4.38 -14.41
C ILE A 86 8.55 -5.33 -13.29
N PHE A 87 9.18 -6.44 -13.67
CA PHE A 87 9.77 -7.42 -12.75
C PHE A 87 11.28 -7.54 -12.98
N ARG A 88 12.02 -8.04 -11.98
CA ARG A 88 13.37 -8.56 -12.16
C ARG A 88 13.37 -10.07 -11.95
N PRO A 89 14.13 -10.86 -12.71
CA PRO A 89 14.23 -12.31 -12.48
C PRO A 89 14.59 -12.69 -11.04
N THR A 90 15.36 -11.88 -10.33
CA THR A 90 15.71 -12.09 -8.91
C THR A 90 14.58 -11.82 -7.91
N GLN A 91 13.47 -11.22 -8.35
CA GLN A 91 12.37 -10.76 -7.49
C GLN A 91 11.07 -11.57 -7.66
N VAL A 92 11.14 -12.71 -8.34
CA VAL A 92 9.97 -13.54 -8.66
C VAL A 92 10.21 -15.01 -8.27
N VAL A 93 9.17 -15.85 -8.32
CA VAL A 93 9.30 -17.29 -8.02
C VAL A 93 10.34 -17.98 -8.92
N PRO A 94 10.96 -19.09 -8.45
CA PRO A 94 11.99 -19.79 -9.22
C PRO A 94 11.59 -20.10 -10.67
N GLY A 95 10.35 -20.56 -10.90
CA GLY A 95 9.89 -20.87 -12.25
C GLY A 95 9.75 -19.64 -13.15
N TRP A 96 9.36 -18.48 -12.61
CA TRP A 96 9.33 -17.21 -13.35
C TRP A 96 10.75 -16.67 -13.58
N SER A 97 11.64 -16.79 -12.59
CA SER A 97 13.03 -16.38 -12.70
C SER A 97 13.73 -17.13 -13.84
N GLU A 98 13.52 -18.44 -13.89
CA GLU A 98 14.03 -19.32 -14.95
C GLU A 98 13.39 -18.97 -16.30
N ALA A 99 12.06 -18.86 -16.37
CA ALA A 99 11.36 -18.52 -17.61
C ALA A 99 11.84 -17.18 -18.20
N LEU A 100 11.88 -16.12 -17.40
CA LEU A 100 12.32 -14.79 -17.85
C LEU A 100 13.75 -14.79 -18.38
N GLN A 101 14.66 -15.55 -17.76
CA GLN A 101 16.05 -15.67 -18.21
C GLN A 101 16.22 -16.58 -19.44
N MET A 102 15.21 -17.38 -19.79
CA MET A 102 15.20 -18.16 -21.04
C MET A 102 14.54 -17.40 -22.19
N MET A 103 13.50 -16.63 -21.89
CA MET A 103 12.76 -15.78 -22.82
C MET A 103 13.64 -14.72 -23.47
N ARG A 104 13.17 -14.23 -24.62
CA ARG A 104 13.70 -13.05 -25.31
C ARG A 104 12.65 -11.94 -25.37
N GLN A 105 13.11 -10.70 -25.43
CA GLN A 105 12.22 -9.55 -25.62
C GLN A 105 11.29 -9.78 -26.82
N GLY A 106 10.00 -9.49 -26.66
CA GLY A 106 8.95 -9.67 -27.67
C GLY A 106 8.33 -11.07 -27.70
N GLU A 107 8.79 -11.99 -26.86
CA GLU A 107 8.23 -13.35 -26.80
C GLU A 107 7.01 -13.45 -25.90
N LYS A 108 6.10 -14.36 -26.26
CA LYS A 108 4.96 -14.76 -25.45
C LYS A 108 5.01 -16.26 -25.22
N TRP A 109 4.95 -16.69 -23.98
CA TRP A 109 5.07 -18.08 -23.55
C TRP A 109 3.84 -18.46 -22.73
N GLU A 110 3.47 -19.73 -22.82
CA GLU A 110 2.64 -20.40 -21.82
C GLU A 110 3.58 -21.20 -20.93
N ILE A 111 3.45 -21.08 -19.61
CA ILE A 111 4.31 -21.78 -18.65
C ILE A 111 3.49 -22.48 -17.59
N ILE A 112 3.90 -23.69 -17.22
CA ILE A 112 3.32 -24.48 -16.13
C ILE A 112 4.37 -24.62 -15.04
N LEU A 113 4.06 -24.08 -13.88
CA LEU A 113 4.94 -24.08 -12.72
C LEU A 113 4.43 -25.11 -11.72
N PRO A 114 5.13 -26.24 -11.53
CA PRO A 114 4.85 -27.14 -10.41
C PRO A 114 5.09 -26.39 -9.08
N SER A 115 4.45 -26.86 -8.02
CA SER A 115 4.42 -26.15 -6.73
C SER A 115 5.83 -25.83 -6.20
N ASN A 116 6.82 -26.71 -6.37
CA ASN A 116 8.20 -26.50 -5.94
C ASN A 116 8.93 -25.35 -6.67
N LEU A 117 8.47 -24.98 -7.87
CA LEU A 117 8.95 -23.80 -8.61
C LEU A 117 8.05 -22.58 -8.42
N ALA A 118 6.99 -22.72 -7.63
CA ALA A 118 6.03 -21.69 -7.25
C ALA A 118 5.99 -21.53 -5.72
N TYR A 119 4.90 -21.99 -5.07
CA TYR A 119 4.59 -21.70 -3.65
C TYR A 119 4.73 -22.88 -2.68
N GLY A 120 5.12 -24.05 -3.19
CA GLY A 120 5.27 -25.28 -2.42
C GLY A 120 4.02 -25.67 -1.63
N ASP A 121 4.21 -26.40 -0.55
CA ASP A 121 3.13 -27.01 0.25
C ASP A 121 2.43 -26.05 1.21
N ARG A 122 2.71 -24.75 1.15
CA ARG A 122 2.09 -23.78 2.07
C ARG A 122 1.08 -22.86 1.39
N GLY A 123 1.18 -22.66 0.07
CA GLY A 123 0.28 -21.80 -0.69
C GLY A 123 0.41 -20.31 -0.32
N VAL A 124 -0.41 -19.47 -0.95
CA VAL A 124 -0.50 -18.03 -0.65
C VAL A 124 -1.88 -17.52 -1.07
N GLY A 125 -2.58 -16.71 -0.25
CA GLY A 125 -3.93 -16.17 -0.56
C GLY A 125 -4.87 -17.17 -1.29
N PRO A 126 -5.50 -16.84 -2.44
CA PRO A 126 -6.22 -17.77 -3.34
C PRO A 126 -5.44 -18.94 -3.97
N ILE A 127 -4.11 -19.03 -3.84
CA ILE A 127 -3.33 -20.17 -4.33
C ILE A 127 -3.22 -21.23 -3.23
N PRO A 128 -3.81 -22.43 -3.42
CA PRO A 128 -3.75 -23.49 -2.42
C PRO A 128 -2.32 -24.05 -2.23
N PRO A 129 -2.04 -24.64 -1.05
CA PRO A 129 -0.91 -25.54 -0.84
C PRO A 129 -0.74 -26.57 -1.96
N GLY A 130 0.50 -26.74 -2.44
CA GLY A 130 0.83 -27.75 -3.45
C GLY A 130 0.28 -27.48 -4.85
N ALA A 131 -0.33 -26.32 -5.08
CA ALA A 131 -0.93 -26.00 -6.37
C ALA A 131 0.12 -25.88 -7.49
N THR A 132 -0.21 -26.45 -8.65
CA THR A 132 0.46 -26.16 -9.92
C THR A 132 -0.19 -24.95 -10.55
N LEU A 133 0.63 -24.03 -11.07
CA LEU A 133 0.17 -22.78 -11.65
C LEU A 133 0.38 -22.75 -13.16
N PHE A 134 -0.52 -22.07 -13.84
CA PHE A 134 -0.51 -21.91 -15.28
C PHE A 134 -0.43 -20.42 -15.58
N PHE A 135 0.50 -20.01 -16.43
CA PHE A 135 0.63 -18.62 -16.82
C PHE A 135 0.74 -18.47 -18.33
N GLU A 136 0.11 -17.42 -18.86
CA GLU A 136 0.59 -16.76 -20.06
C GLU A 136 1.52 -15.62 -19.65
N LEU A 137 2.70 -15.53 -20.26
CA LEU A 137 3.72 -14.52 -19.97
C LEU A 137 4.22 -13.92 -21.28
N GLU A 138 4.16 -12.60 -21.41
CA GLU A 138 4.65 -11.84 -22.55
C GLU A 138 5.71 -10.84 -22.10
N LEU A 139 6.95 -11.02 -22.56
CA LEU A 139 8.07 -10.15 -22.24
C LEU A 139 8.12 -9.02 -23.28
N LEU A 140 7.71 -7.81 -22.90
CA LEU A 140 7.58 -6.69 -23.83
C LEU A 140 8.90 -5.95 -24.02
N GLU A 141 9.62 -5.73 -22.92
CA GLU A 141 10.80 -4.86 -22.87
C GLU A 141 11.83 -5.38 -21.87
N VAL A 142 13.09 -5.40 -22.28
CA VAL A 142 14.26 -5.73 -21.47
C VAL A 142 15.03 -4.43 -21.23
N ASN A 143 15.55 -4.23 -20.02
CA ASN A 143 16.11 -2.94 -19.56
C ASN A 143 15.06 -1.82 -19.51
N ALA A 144 13.82 -2.15 -19.14
CA ALA A 144 12.73 -1.18 -19.08
C ALA A 144 13.08 -0.01 -18.15
N ASP A 145 12.87 1.21 -18.63
CA ASP A 145 13.11 2.44 -17.87
C ASP A 145 12.26 2.44 -16.59
N THR A 146 12.91 2.31 -15.44
CA THR A 146 12.28 2.46 -14.12
C THR A 146 11.99 3.92 -13.79
N GLY A 147 12.53 4.87 -14.56
CA GLY A 147 12.31 6.30 -14.43
C GLY A 147 11.30 6.82 -15.45
N GLY A 148 10.04 6.99 -15.05
CA GLY A 148 9.05 7.73 -15.85
C GLY A 148 7.67 7.09 -16.03
N SER A 149 7.48 5.81 -15.63
CA SER A 149 6.22 5.09 -15.86
C SER A 149 5.31 4.98 -14.63
N PHE A 150 5.56 5.76 -13.56
CA PHE A 150 4.75 5.73 -12.33
C PHE A 150 3.46 6.56 -12.46
N MET A 151 3.41 7.52 -13.40
CA MET A 151 2.31 8.48 -13.53
C MET A 151 1.13 7.98 -14.40
N SER A 152 1.30 6.88 -15.16
CA SER A 152 0.26 6.35 -16.05
C SER A 152 -0.67 5.33 -15.37
N MET A 153 -0.26 4.75 -14.24
CA MET A 153 -1.03 3.71 -13.54
C MET A 153 -2.13 4.27 -12.61
N MET A 154 -2.24 5.60 -12.50
CA MET A 154 -3.23 6.29 -11.65
C MET A 154 -4.39 6.94 -12.42
N SER A 155 -4.67 6.54 -13.67
CA SER A 155 -5.95 6.87 -14.30
C SER A 155 -6.90 5.66 -14.30
N LEU A 156 -7.84 5.70 -13.35
CA LEU A 156 -9.09 4.92 -13.25
C LEU A 156 -8.97 3.37 -13.25
N GLY A 157 -9.24 2.76 -12.08
CA GLY A 157 -9.97 1.49 -12.01
C GLY A 157 -9.24 0.21 -11.57
N GLY A 158 -8.02 0.29 -11.02
CA GLY A 158 -7.17 -0.91 -10.79
C GLY A 158 -6.81 -1.26 -9.33
N LEU A 159 -7.66 -0.98 -8.34
CA LEU A 159 -7.30 -1.10 -6.90
C LEU A 159 -7.41 -2.52 -6.30
N LEU A 160 -7.71 -3.56 -7.09
CA LEU A 160 -8.01 -4.90 -6.55
C LEU A 160 -6.99 -6.01 -6.86
N ALA A 161 -5.92 -5.75 -7.60
CA ALA A 161 -5.10 -6.84 -8.16
C ALA A 161 -3.58 -6.76 -7.89
N LEU A 162 -3.13 -5.87 -6.99
CA LEU A 162 -1.74 -5.83 -6.50
C LEU A 162 -1.51 -6.71 -5.25
N GLY A 163 -2.56 -7.34 -4.72
CA GLY A 163 -2.47 -8.16 -3.50
C GLY A 163 -1.73 -9.49 -3.65
N PHE A 164 -1.54 -9.99 -4.89
CA PHE A 164 -1.10 -11.37 -5.11
C PHE A 164 0.41 -11.55 -5.29
N ILE A 165 1.05 -10.77 -6.14
CA ILE A 165 2.50 -10.88 -6.39
C ILE A 165 3.30 -10.06 -5.36
N GLY A 166 2.72 -9.02 -4.77
CA GLY A 166 3.36 -8.33 -3.63
C GLY A 166 3.57 -9.25 -2.43
N PHE A 167 2.70 -10.24 -2.23
CA PHE A 167 2.81 -11.26 -1.18
C PHE A 167 3.84 -12.36 -1.52
N LEU A 168 4.21 -12.50 -2.79
CA LEU A 168 5.10 -13.54 -3.33
C LEU A 168 6.55 -13.42 -2.86
N VAL A 169 7.05 -12.19 -2.83
CA VAL A 169 8.43 -11.89 -2.44
C VAL A 169 8.65 -12.01 -0.93
N ILE A 170 7.57 -11.90 -0.15
CA ILE A 170 7.60 -11.85 1.33
C ILE A 170 7.92 -13.20 1.95
N TRP A 171 7.63 -14.30 1.24
CA TRP A 171 7.50 -15.60 1.87
C TRP A 171 8.64 -16.59 1.52
N LEU A 172 9.31 -16.41 0.38
CA LEU A 172 10.41 -17.28 -0.07
C LEU A 172 11.79 -16.96 0.54
N THR A 173 11.94 -15.82 1.23
CA THR A 173 13.25 -15.32 1.71
C THR A 173 13.60 -15.68 3.15
N GLY A 174 12.93 -16.68 3.75
CA GLY A 174 13.39 -17.33 4.99
C GLY A 174 14.03 -16.40 6.00
N SER A 175 13.24 -15.66 6.77
CA SER A 175 13.73 -14.85 7.90
C SER A 175 14.81 -13.81 7.60
N LYS A 176 15.06 -13.43 6.34
CA LYS A 176 15.74 -12.19 5.97
C LYS A 176 14.74 -11.29 5.26
N GLY A 177 14.68 -10.03 5.69
CA GLY A 177 13.58 -9.11 5.45
C GLY A 177 13.14 -8.98 3.98
N LEU A 178 11.89 -8.55 3.82
CA LEU A 178 11.34 -7.94 2.61
C LEU A 178 12.37 -7.07 1.88
N PRO A 179 12.27 -6.89 0.55
CA PRO A 179 13.10 -5.92 -0.16
C PRO A 179 12.87 -4.53 0.43
N VAL A 180 13.79 -4.14 1.30
CA VAL A 180 14.00 -2.82 1.83
C VAL A 180 14.48 -1.99 0.64
N GLY A 181 13.71 -0.99 0.23
CA GLY A 181 14.13 0.01 -0.75
C GLY A 181 15.42 0.70 -0.29
N PRO A 182 16.11 1.44 -1.18
CA PRO A 182 17.36 2.08 -0.81
C PRO A 182 17.15 3.00 0.40
N VAL A 183 18.15 3.09 1.28
CA VAL A 183 18.13 4.11 2.31
C VAL A 183 18.21 5.47 1.62
N VAL A 184 17.18 6.29 1.80
CA VAL A 184 17.06 7.61 1.19
C VAL A 184 17.51 8.66 2.21
N PRO A 185 18.52 9.49 1.89
CA PRO A 185 18.91 10.61 2.73
C PRO A 185 17.75 11.58 2.94
N LEU A 186 17.62 12.13 4.16
CA LEU A 186 16.50 13.01 4.50
C LEU A 186 16.39 14.19 3.52
N GLN A 187 17.52 14.74 3.08
CA GLN A 187 17.57 15.89 2.16
C GLN A 187 16.89 15.61 0.81
N GLN A 188 16.80 14.34 0.40
CA GLN A 188 16.16 13.96 -0.87
C GLN A 188 14.64 13.87 -0.77
N VAL A 189 14.09 13.65 0.44
CA VAL A 189 12.64 13.52 0.65
C VAL A 189 11.98 14.78 1.18
N THR A 190 12.78 15.76 1.63
CA THR A 190 12.30 17.04 2.17
C THR A 190 12.15 18.09 1.09
N HIS A 191 11.24 19.03 1.32
CA HIS A 191 10.87 20.14 0.47
C HIS A 191 10.40 19.74 -0.94
N ALA A 192 9.96 18.50 -1.12
CA ALA A 192 9.40 18.05 -2.39
C ALA A 192 8.06 18.75 -2.62
N LYS A 193 7.84 19.28 -3.82
CA LYS A 193 6.62 20.04 -4.17
C LYS A 193 5.32 19.25 -3.94
N ALA A 194 5.40 17.93 -4.02
CA ALA A 194 4.27 17.02 -3.84
C ALA A 194 3.98 16.68 -2.36
N ASN A 195 4.86 17.03 -1.41
CA ASN A 195 4.70 16.67 -0.01
C ASN A 195 3.53 17.45 0.62
N PRO A 196 2.53 16.75 1.18
CA PRO A 196 1.48 17.40 1.97
C PRO A 196 2.07 18.02 3.23
N HIS A 197 1.56 19.19 3.60
CA HIS A 197 1.85 19.81 4.88
C HIS A 197 0.61 19.75 5.75
N VAL A 198 0.79 19.41 7.02
CA VAL A 198 -0.29 19.31 8.00
C VAL A 198 0.09 20.03 9.27
N PHE A 199 -0.90 20.33 10.11
CA PHE A 199 -0.65 20.95 11.42
C PHE A 199 -1.34 20.19 12.55
N LEU A 200 -0.74 20.31 13.74
CA LEU A 200 -1.31 19.88 15.02
C LEU A 200 -1.24 21.07 16.00
N ASP A 201 -2.40 21.53 16.45
CA ASP A 201 -2.52 22.50 17.53
C ASP A 201 -2.57 21.75 18.87
N VAL A 202 -1.65 22.07 19.77
CA VAL A 202 -1.42 21.28 20.99
C VAL A 202 -1.73 22.10 22.23
N GLU A 203 -2.42 21.49 23.19
CA GLU A 203 -2.57 21.98 24.55
C GLU A 203 -1.82 21.09 25.55
N ALA A 204 -1.38 21.70 26.64
CA ALA A 204 -0.93 20.99 27.84
C ALA A 204 -1.67 21.56 29.06
N GLY A 205 -2.35 20.69 29.82
CA GLY A 205 -3.11 21.10 31.01
C GLY A 205 -4.22 22.12 30.69
N GLY A 206 -4.84 22.02 29.52
CA GLY A 206 -5.87 22.95 29.03
C GLY A 206 -5.37 24.34 28.62
N LYS A 207 -4.06 24.49 28.43
CA LYS A 207 -3.45 25.72 27.93
C LYS A 207 -2.83 25.48 26.56
N PHE A 208 -3.13 26.35 25.61
CA PHE A 208 -2.52 26.33 24.28
C PHE A 208 -1.00 26.43 24.39
N LEU A 209 -0.33 25.37 23.91
CA LEU A 209 1.11 25.24 23.94
C LEU A 209 1.73 25.74 22.64
N GLY A 210 1.04 25.54 21.52
CA GLY A 210 1.45 26.02 20.20
C GLY A 210 1.05 25.08 19.08
N ARG A 211 1.44 25.46 17.86
CA ARG A 211 1.23 24.68 16.63
C ARG A 211 2.51 23.95 16.23
N ILE A 212 2.36 22.69 15.82
CA ILE A 212 3.38 21.90 15.15
C ILE A 212 2.98 21.77 13.70
N GLU A 213 3.82 22.19 12.77
CA GLU A 213 3.63 21.98 11.34
C GLU A 213 4.55 20.86 10.87
N LEU A 214 3.99 19.92 10.13
CA LEU A 214 4.64 18.70 9.69
C LEU A 214 4.64 18.66 8.16
N GLU A 215 5.78 18.28 7.60
CA GLU A 215 5.93 17.90 6.20
C GLU A 215 5.87 16.37 6.10
N LEU A 216 5.09 15.84 5.15
CA LEU A 216 4.87 14.41 4.96
C LEU A 216 5.56 13.91 3.67
N PHE A 217 6.38 12.85 3.77
CA PHE A 217 7.25 12.37 2.69
C PHE A 217 6.50 11.45 1.71
N GLN A 218 5.71 12.06 0.82
CA GLN A 218 4.76 11.38 -0.06
C GLN A 218 5.40 10.31 -0.95
N GLU A 219 6.64 10.52 -1.41
CA GLU A 219 7.31 9.62 -2.35
C GLU A 219 7.78 8.32 -1.71
N VAL A 220 8.16 8.32 -0.42
CA VAL A 220 8.73 7.14 0.26
C VAL A 220 7.71 6.37 1.09
N ALA A 221 6.64 7.01 1.56
CA ALA A 221 5.63 6.38 2.42
C ALA A 221 4.20 6.84 2.08
N PRO A 222 3.73 6.66 0.84
CA PRO A 222 2.46 7.24 0.36
C PRO A 222 1.22 6.84 1.17
N MET A 223 1.12 5.59 1.65
CA MET A 223 0.00 5.14 2.48
C MET A 223 0.07 5.73 3.89
N ALA A 224 1.23 5.77 4.53
CA ALA A 224 1.40 6.37 5.83
C ALA A 224 1.10 7.88 5.79
N VAL A 225 1.56 8.55 4.72
CA VAL A 225 1.27 9.97 4.46
C VAL A 225 -0.22 10.22 4.28
N GLU A 226 -0.90 9.50 3.37
CA GLU A 226 -2.34 9.71 3.15
C GLU A 226 -3.17 9.33 4.39
N ASN A 227 -2.78 8.27 5.10
CA ASN A 227 -3.39 7.91 6.37
C ASN A 227 -3.28 9.06 7.39
N PHE A 228 -2.08 9.59 7.60
CA PHE A 228 -1.87 10.65 8.58
C PHE A 228 -2.56 11.95 8.17
N ARG A 229 -2.45 12.35 6.89
CA ARG A 229 -3.12 13.54 6.35
C ARG A 229 -4.63 13.48 6.51
N ALA A 230 -5.25 12.36 6.12
CA ALA A 230 -6.69 12.18 6.25
C ALA A 230 -7.15 12.10 7.73
N LEU A 231 -6.32 11.56 8.62
CA LEU A 231 -6.57 11.60 10.06
C LEU A 231 -6.40 13.02 10.64
N CYS A 232 -5.54 13.87 10.07
CA CYS A 232 -5.46 15.28 10.44
C CYS A 232 -6.74 16.04 10.06
N THR A 233 -7.32 15.77 8.89
CA THR A 233 -8.52 16.48 8.40
C THR A 233 -9.84 15.91 8.92
N GLY A 234 -9.86 14.62 9.28
CA GLY A 234 -11.09 13.92 9.67
C GLY A 234 -12.02 13.59 8.49
N GLU A 235 -11.58 13.79 7.24
CA GLU A 235 -12.43 13.74 6.04
C GLU A 235 -13.04 12.37 5.76
N LYS A 236 -12.44 11.28 6.27
CA LYS A 236 -12.94 9.92 6.01
C LYS A 236 -14.15 9.58 6.89
N GLY A 237 -14.59 10.47 7.79
CA GLY A 237 -15.73 10.21 8.67
C GLY A 237 -15.49 9.09 9.69
N PRO A 238 -16.56 8.49 10.25
CA PRO A 238 -16.46 7.48 11.30
C PRO A 238 -15.84 6.16 10.78
N GLY A 239 -15.09 5.49 11.65
CA GLY A 239 -14.47 4.19 11.38
C GLY A 239 -15.10 3.05 12.17
N ILE A 240 -14.27 2.10 12.62
CA ILE A 240 -14.78 0.88 13.27
C ILE A 240 -15.48 1.28 14.57
N ALA A 241 -16.68 0.74 14.78
CA ALA A 241 -17.53 1.06 15.93
C ALA A 241 -17.83 2.56 16.08
N ASP A 242 -17.98 3.27 14.95
CA ASP A 242 -18.31 4.69 14.86
C ASP A 242 -17.30 5.63 15.54
N HIS A 243 -16.09 5.15 15.81
CA HIS A 243 -15.02 6.01 16.31
C HIS A 243 -14.63 7.05 15.25
N PRO A 244 -14.46 8.34 15.61
CA PRO A 244 -14.01 9.35 14.66
C PRO A 244 -12.60 9.05 14.16
N ARG A 245 -12.40 9.00 12.83
CA ARG A 245 -11.06 8.95 12.22
C ARG A 245 -10.46 10.35 12.14
N HIS A 246 -10.18 10.95 13.29
CA HIS A 246 -9.66 12.30 13.41
C HIS A 246 -8.68 12.41 14.58
N LEU A 247 -7.52 13.05 14.36
CA LEU A 247 -6.52 13.31 15.41
C LEU A 247 -6.96 14.36 16.41
N LYS A 248 -7.87 15.29 16.03
CA LYS A 248 -8.46 16.26 16.94
C LYS A 248 -9.08 15.57 18.14
N GLY A 249 -8.68 16.00 19.32
CA GLY A 249 -9.05 15.43 20.59
C GLY A 249 -8.18 14.25 21.02
N SER A 250 -7.25 13.72 20.22
CA SER A 250 -6.40 12.61 20.66
C SER A 250 -5.22 13.08 21.52
N PRO A 251 -4.85 12.34 22.58
CA PRO A 251 -3.74 12.71 23.45
C PRO A 251 -2.38 12.17 22.97
N PHE A 252 -1.32 12.89 23.33
CA PHE A 252 0.03 12.35 23.39
C PHE A 252 0.17 11.53 24.67
N HIS A 253 -0.26 10.27 24.60
CA HIS A 253 -0.39 9.38 25.76
C HIS A 253 0.94 8.82 26.28
N ARG A 254 2.03 8.97 25.52
CA ARG A 254 3.36 8.48 25.93
C ARG A 254 4.50 9.38 25.46
N ILE A 255 5.23 10.01 26.37
CA ILE A 255 6.35 10.91 26.08
C ILE A 255 7.55 10.51 26.94
N ILE A 256 8.64 10.08 26.30
CA ILE A 256 9.89 9.69 26.94
C ILE A 256 10.97 10.71 26.55
N PRO A 257 11.44 11.55 27.50
CA PRO A 257 12.48 12.53 27.23
C PRO A 257 13.77 11.90 26.68
N GLY A 258 14.38 12.56 25.69
CA GLY A 258 15.55 12.05 24.96
C GLY A 258 15.25 10.88 24.04
N PHE A 259 13.97 10.55 23.81
CA PHE A 259 13.58 9.45 22.92
C PHE A 259 12.47 9.87 21.94
N MET A 260 11.22 9.93 22.37
CA MET A 260 10.08 10.22 21.49
C MET A 260 8.83 10.68 22.24
N ALA A 261 7.93 11.36 21.52
CA ALA A 261 6.56 11.69 21.93
C ALA A 261 5.55 10.98 21.02
N GLN A 262 4.75 10.08 21.59
CA GLN A 262 3.80 9.22 20.89
C GLN A 262 2.35 9.66 21.14
N GLY A 263 1.57 9.71 20.07
CA GLY A 263 0.17 10.11 20.04
C GLY A 263 -0.64 9.30 19.03
N GLY A 264 -1.83 9.80 18.67
CA GLY A 264 -2.66 9.21 17.61
C GLY A 264 -3.45 7.96 18.02
N ASP A 265 -3.62 7.69 19.32
CA ASP A 265 -4.67 6.75 19.76
C ASP A 265 -6.02 7.48 19.76
N ILE A 266 -6.67 7.46 18.60
CA ILE A 266 -7.94 8.16 18.34
C ILE A 266 -9.17 7.46 18.94
N THR A 267 -9.02 6.23 19.46
CA THR A 267 -10.16 5.46 19.98
C THR A 267 -10.17 5.37 21.51
N HIS A 268 -9.02 5.10 22.13
CA HIS A 268 -8.92 4.92 23.59
C HIS A 268 -8.05 5.97 24.28
N GLY A 269 -7.22 6.70 23.54
CA GLY A 269 -6.33 7.73 24.06
C GLY A 269 -5.26 7.23 25.04
N ASN A 270 -4.92 5.94 25.05
CA ASN A 270 -4.01 5.34 26.04
C ASN A 270 -2.95 4.39 25.44
N GLY A 271 -2.85 4.34 24.11
CA GLY A 271 -1.93 3.50 23.36
C GLY A 271 -2.46 2.10 23.02
N ARG A 272 -3.63 1.71 23.54
CA ARG A 272 -4.24 0.41 23.25
C ARG A 272 -5.11 0.42 22.00
N GLY A 273 -5.57 1.59 21.58
CA GLY A 273 -6.47 1.78 20.45
C GLY A 273 -5.80 2.26 19.17
N GLY A 274 -6.58 3.02 18.40
CA GLY A 274 -6.25 3.49 17.07
C GLY A 274 -6.67 2.54 15.95
N GLU A 275 -6.89 3.12 14.78
CA GLU A 275 -7.16 2.44 13.52
C GLU A 275 -6.71 3.32 12.35
N SER A 276 -6.46 2.75 11.19
CA SER A 276 -6.09 3.52 10.00
C SER A 276 -7.32 3.85 9.15
N ILE A 277 -7.15 4.72 8.15
CA ILE A 277 -8.18 4.95 7.13
C ILE A 277 -8.43 3.71 6.24
N TYR A 278 -7.53 2.73 6.28
CA TYR A 278 -7.61 1.48 5.51
C TYR A 278 -8.22 0.31 6.31
N GLY A 279 -8.71 0.57 7.52
CA GLY A 279 -9.16 -0.45 8.48
C GLY A 279 -8.25 -0.52 9.71
N LYS A 280 -8.30 -1.62 10.45
CA LYS A 280 -7.62 -1.73 11.76
C LYS A 280 -6.11 -1.48 11.68
N THR A 281 -5.43 -2.07 10.70
CA THR A 281 -3.99 -1.88 10.47
C THR A 281 -3.65 -1.93 8.98
N PHE A 282 -2.51 -1.34 8.60
CA PHE A 282 -1.89 -1.45 7.28
C PHE A 282 -0.42 -1.84 7.36
N ARG A 283 0.14 -2.21 6.20
CA ARG A 283 1.51 -2.74 6.04
C ARG A 283 2.59 -1.67 6.24
N ASP A 284 3.83 -2.10 6.47
CA ASP A 284 5.00 -1.22 6.40
C ASP A 284 5.29 -0.85 4.94
N GLU A 285 5.71 0.40 4.71
CA GLU A 285 6.12 0.91 3.40
C GLU A 285 7.63 1.10 3.39
N TRP A 286 8.32 0.20 2.71
CA TRP A 286 9.78 0.24 2.59
C TRP A 286 10.25 0.08 1.15
N GLU A 287 9.36 -0.31 0.23
CA GLU A 287 9.68 -0.56 -1.17
C GLU A 287 10.04 0.72 -1.96
N HIS A 288 9.58 1.89 -1.50
CA HIS A 288 9.80 3.17 -2.17
C HIS A 288 11.07 3.89 -1.69
N GLY A 289 11.73 3.33 -0.66
CA GLY A 289 12.88 3.92 0.00
C GLY A 289 12.68 4.03 1.50
N ILE A 290 13.77 4.05 2.27
CA ILE A 290 13.72 4.10 3.73
C ILE A 290 14.45 5.33 4.24
N VAL A 291 13.75 6.13 5.05
CA VAL A 291 14.35 7.20 5.83
C VAL A 291 14.67 6.66 7.23
N HIS A 292 15.92 6.80 7.67
CA HIS A 292 16.36 6.37 9.00
C HIS A 292 16.12 7.45 10.06
N HIS A 293 15.98 7.01 11.32
CA HIS A 293 15.72 7.86 12.49
C HIS A 293 17.00 8.59 12.95
N THR A 294 17.51 9.46 12.09
CA THR A 294 18.85 10.05 12.18
C THR A 294 18.90 11.32 13.03
N GLU A 295 17.77 11.98 13.26
CA GLU A 295 17.69 13.25 14.00
C GLU A 295 16.36 13.44 14.74
N PRO A 296 16.27 14.37 15.71
CA PRO A 296 15.00 14.77 16.33
C PRO A 296 14.03 15.40 15.33
N GLY A 297 12.73 15.33 15.62
CA GLY A 297 11.68 15.95 14.82
C GLY A 297 11.19 15.09 13.65
N LEU A 298 11.73 13.89 13.45
CA LEU A 298 11.18 12.93 12.49
C LEU A 298 9.86 12.33 13.00
N LEU A 299 8.87 12.27 12.10
CA LEU A 299 7.55 11.69 12.30
C LEU A 299 7.54 10.24 11.77
N SER A 300 7.12 9.30 12.62
CA SER A 300 7.23 7.87 12.32
C SER A 300 6.05 7.07 12.88
N MET A 301 5.70 5.97 12.21
CA MET A 301 4.56 5.13 12.59
C MET A 301 4.85 4.32 13.85
N ALA A 302 3.94 4.37 14.83
CA ALA A 302 3.95 3.42 15.93
C ALA A 302 3.25 2.12 15.50
N ASN A 303 3.83 0.98 15.84
CA ASN A 303 3.29 -0.34 15.52
C ASN A 303 3.57 -1.36 16.64
N ARG A 304 2.99 -2.55 16.52
CA ARG A 304 3.18 -3.69 17.43
C ARG A 304 3.96 -4.82 16.75
N GLY A 305 4.89 -4.46 15.88
CA GLY A 305 5.58 -5.37 14.97
C GLY A 305 5.20 -5.11 13.51
N ARG A 306 5.83 -5.86 12.61
CA ARG A 306 5.71 -5.66 11.16
C ARG A 306 4.26 -5.64 10.71
N ASN A 307 3.94 -4.72 9.81
CA ASN A 307 2.64 -4.58 9.14
C ASN A 307 1.45 -4.37 10.10
N THR A 308 1.67 -3.66 11.22
CA THR A 308 0.61 -3.35 12.19
C THR A 308 0.45 -1.85 12.42
N ASN A 309 0.67 -1.04 11.38
CA ASN A 309 0.53 0.40 11.43
C ASN A 309 -0.96 0.79 11.53
N GLY A 310 -1.32 1.69 12.44
CA GLY A 310 -2.70 2.16 12.65
C GLY A 310 -2.79 3.68 12.50
N SER A 311 -3.39 4.36 13.46
CA SER A 311 -3.34 5.83 13.57
C SER A 311 -2.21 6.35 14.47
N GLN A 312 -1.60 5.48 15.29
CA GLN A 312 -0.60 5.91 16.25
C GLN A 312 0.72 6.26 15.56
N PHE A 313 1.34 7.33 16.04
CA PHE A 313 2.59 7.87 15.52
C PHE A 313 3.46 8.35 16.66
N PHE A 314 4.73 8.59 16.39
CA PHE A 314 5.61 9.31 17.29
C PHE A 314 6.47 10.34 16.57
N ILE A 315 6.82 11.41 17.29
CA ILE A 315 7.82 12.39 16.91
C ILE A 315 9.08 12.11 17.72
N THR A 316 10.21 11.95 17.05
CA THR A 316 11.51 11.70 17.68
C THR A 316 12.01 12.94 18.44
N LEU A 317 12.61 12.72 19.61
CA LEU A 317 13.23 13.77 20.44
C LEU A 317 14.77 13.70 20.40
N ALA A 318 15.31 12.57 19.94
CA ALA A 318 16.72 12.29 19.69
C ALA A 318 16.84 11.30 18.50
N PRO A 319 18.03 11.16 17.90
CA PRO A 319 18.31 10.06 16.96
C PRO A 319 17.98 8.70 17.59
N ALA A 320 17.33 7.81 16.84
CA ALA A 320 16.86 6.52 17.33
C ALA A 320 17.11 5.38 16.32
N PRO A 321 18.38 5.12 15.92
CA PRO A 321 18.71 4.17 14.86
C PRO A 321 18.27 2.72 15.14
N TRP A 322 18.04 2.35 16.41
CA TRP A 322 17.51 1.03 16.77
C TRP A 322 16.05 0.80 16.31
N LEU A 323 15.35 1.84 15.86
CA LEU A 323 14.01 1.79 15.26
C LEU A 323 14.03 1.63 13.74
N ASP A 324 15.19 1.77 13.11
CA ASP A 324 15.33 1.63 11.66
C ASP A 324 14.90 0.23 11.20
N ASN A 325 14.20 0.18 10.07
CA ASN A 325 13.63 -1.06 9.50
C ASN A 325 12.60 -1.76 10.43
N LYS A 326 12.06 -1.03 11.42
CA LYS A 326 10.97 -1.48 12.29
C LYS A 326 9.80 -0.51 12.30
N HIS A 327 10.07 0.77 12.12
CA HIS A 327 9.07 1.84 12.05
C HIS A 327 9.28 2.65 10.78
N VAL A 328 8.18 2.98 10.09
CA VAL A 328 8.20 3.77 8.85
C VAL A 328 8.30 5.25 9.23
N VAL A 329 9.41 5.90 8.90
CA VAL A 329 9.51 7.37 8.93
C VAL A 329 8.79 7.92 7.71
N PHE A 330 7.80 8.78 7.92
CA PHE A 330 6.92 9.27 6.85
C PHE A 330 6.77 10.80 6.87
N GLY A 331 7.51 11.50 7.71
CA GLY A 331 7.51 12.96 7.70
C GLY A 331 8.49 13.55 8.70
N ARG A 332 8.42 14.87 8.87
CA ARG A 332 9.18 15.61 9.88
C ARG A 332 8.46 16.87 10.31
N VAL A 333 8.87 17.40 11.47
CA VAL A 333 8.50 18.73 11.92
C VAL A 333 9.21 19.78 11.07
N LEU A 334 8.41 20.65 10.46
CA LEU A 334 8.87 21.82 9.72
C LEU A 334 8.94 23.05 10.64
N TYR A 335 7.91 23.26 11.47
CA TYR A 335 7.83 24.33 12.47
C TYR A 335 7.21 23.82 13.78
N GLY A 336 7.52 24.49 14.89
CA GLY A 336 6.97 24.11 16.21
C GLY A 336 7.80 23.07 16.97
N MET A 337 9.10 22.92 16.69
CA MET A 337 9.95 22.05 17.51
C MET A 337 10.10 22.56 18.95
N ASP A 338 9.96 23.85 19.21
CA ASP A 338 9.87 24.41 20.56
C ASP A 338 8.63 23.89 21.32
N VAL A 339 7.50 23.72 20.65
CA VAL A 339 6.28 23.07 21.19
C VAL A 339 6.59 21.61 21.53
N VAL A 340 7.22 20.86 20.61
CA VAL A 340 7.63 19.46 20.84
C VAL A 340 8.60 19.35 22.03
N ARG A 341 9.57 20.26 22.17
CA ARG A 341 10.47 20.33 23.32
C ARG A 341 9.75 20.71 24.61
N ALA A 342 8.71 21.53 24.54
CA ALA A 342 7.89 21.84 25.69
C ALA A 342 7.04 20.63 26.12
N MET A 343 6.56 19.81 25.17
CA MET A 343 5.92 18.52 25.48
C MET A 343 6.90 17.54 26.13
N GLU A 344 8.13 17.45 25.60
CA GLU A 344 9.20 16.60 26.15
C GLU A 344 9.47 16.88 27.63
N LYS A 345 9.51 18.16 28.05
CA LYS A 345 9.72 18.55 29.46
C LYS A 345 8.66 18.01 30.42
N ARG A 346 7.50 17.62 29.91
CA ARG A 346 6.38 17.03 30.66
C ARG A 346 6.35 15.50 30.55
N GLY A 347 7.25 14.90 29.78
CA GLY A 347 7.41 13.46 29.70
C GLY A 347 8.07 12.86 30.93
N SER A 348 8.12 11.54 30.99
CA SER A 348 8.78 10.80 32.07
C SER A 348 9.48 9.55 31.56
N ARG A 349 10.29 8.90 32.40
CA ARG A 349 10.98 7.66 32.03
C ARG A 349 10.02 6.50 31.73
N SER A 350 8.86 6.45 32.38
CA SER A 350 7.81 5.45 32.09
C SER A 350 7.01 5.82 30.83
N GLY A 351 7.16 7.04 30.34
CA GLY A 351 6.41 7.60 29.23
C GLY A 351 5.14 8.32 29.65
N THR A 352 4.66 8.20 30.89
CA THR A 352 3.46 8.91 31.33
C THR A 352 3.72 10.42 31.43
N PRO A 353 2.97 11.28 30.73
CA PRO A 353 3.11 12.73 30.87
C PRO A 353 2.68 13.22 32.27
N SER A 354 3.30 14.30 32.76
CA SER A 354 2.99 14.92 34.06
C SER A 354 1.64 15.65 34.07
N GLU A 355 1.13 16.02 32.91
CA GLU A 355 -0.18 16.62 32.68
C GLU A 355 -0.70 16.17 31.31
N GLU A 356 -2.01 16.27 31.08
CA GLU A 356 -2.58 15.89 29.79
C GLU A 356 -2.06 16.79 28.67
N ILE A 357 -1.58 16.16 27.60
CA ILE A 357 -1.17 16.83 26.36
C ILE A 357 -2.04 16.31 25.22
N ARG A 358 -2.75 17.20 24.53
CA ARG A 358 -3.78 16.82 23.56
C ARG A 358 -3.69 17.65 22.29
N ILE A 359 -3.99 17.03 21.16
CA ILE A 359 -4.21 17.72 19.89
C ILE A 359 -5.60 18.34 19.94
N VAL A 360 -5.72 19.66 20.00
CA VAL A 360 -7.00 20.36 20.08
C VAL A 360 -7.55 20.79 18.73
N ASP A 361 -6.68 20.88 17.72
CA ASP A 361 -7.07 21.02 16.33
C ASP A 361 -6.02 20.41 15.42
N SER A 362 -6.43 19.98 14.23
CA SER A 362 -5.53 19.43 13.22
C SER A 362 -6.11 19.63 11.83
N GLY A 363 -5.25 19.59 10.81
CA GLY A 363 -5.70 19.67 9.43
C GLY A 363 -4.56 19.72 8.43
N GLU A 364 -4.93 19.84 7.16
CA GLU A 364 -4.01 20.02 6.05
C GLU A 364 -3.81 21.52 5.76
N LEU A 365 -2.57 21.91 5.47
CA LEU A 365 -2.21 23.25 5.04
C LEU A 365 -2.26 23.32 3.51
N GLY A 366 -2.91 24.36 2.98
CA GLY A 366 -2.89 24.72 1.57
C GLY A 366 -1.54 25.28 1.14
N MET A 367 -1.35 25.46 -0.18
CA MET A 367 -0.08 25.93 -0.76
C MET A 367 0.35 27.34 -0.30
N ASP A 368 -0.55 28.11 0.30
CA ASP A 368 -0.29 29.44 0.89
C ASP A 368 0.04 29.39 2.40
N GLY A 369 0.16 28.18 2.98
CA GLY A 369 0.43 27.97 4.41
C GLY A 369 -0.79 28.17 5.30
N LYS A 370 -2.00 28.34 4.75
CA LYS A 370 -3.25 28.44 5.52
C LYS A 370 -3.95 27.10 5.60
N ALA A 371 -4.73 26.86 6.65
CA ALA A 371 -5.54 25.64 6.73
C ALA A 371 -6.49 25.53 5.52
N LYS A 372 -6.47 24.40 4.83
CA LYS A 372 -7.37 24.11 3.71
C LYS A 372 -8.78 23.88 4.28
N ALA A 373 -9.79 24.54 3.72
CA ALA A 373 -11.17 24.30 4.12
C ALA A 373 -11.57 22.84 3.81
N PRO A 374 -12.38 22.18 4.65
CA PRO A 374 -12.85 20.82 4.38
C PRO A 374 -13.64 20.81 3.07
N GLU A 375 -13.29 19.89 2.18
CA GLU A 375 -14.00 19.68 0.91
C GLU A 375 -15.42 19.17 1.24
N LYS A 376 -16.46 19.88 0.79
CA LYS A 376 -17.84 19.44 1.02
C LYS A 376 -18.08 18.11 0.30
N PRO A 377 -18.82 17.15 0.90
CA PRO A 377 -19.28 15.97 0.19
C PRO A 377 -20.06 16.43 -1.06
N SER A 378 -19.71 15.89 -2.22
CA SER A 378 -20.46 16.13 -3.45
C SER A 378 -21.91 15.65 -3.27
N GLU A 379 -22.87 16.57 -3.33
CA GLU A 379 -24.30 16.23 -3.36
C GLU A 379 -24.59 15.30 -4.56
N PRO A 380 -25.45 14.28 -4.41
CA PRO A 380 -25.92 13.50 -5.55
C PRO A 380 -26.70 14.44 -6.47
N SER A 381 -26.28 14.53 -7.74
CA SER A 381 -27.02 15.27 -8.76
C SER A 381 -28.44 14.73 -8.89
N GLU A 382 -29.44 15.57 -8.65
CA GLU A 382 -30.84 15.22 -8.85
C GLU A 382 -31.10 14.80 -10.31
N PRO A 383 -31.96 13.79 -10.55
CA PRO A 383 -32.32 13.40 -11.91
C PRO A 383 -33.19 14.48 -12.55
N SER A 384 -32.75 14.99 -13.70
CA SER A 384 -33.52 15.96 -14.48
C SER A 384 -34.84 15.33 -14.95
N THR A 385 -35.96 15.75 -14.35
CA THR A 385 -37.29 15.48 -14.89
C THR A 385 -37.58 16.47 -16.02
N SER A 386 -37.31 16.07 -17.25
CA SER A 386 -37.99 16.63 -18.42
C SER A 386 -39.20 15.75 -18.74
N LEU A 387 -40.40 16.27 -18.49
CA LEU A 387 -41.66 15.75 -19.02
C LEU A 387 -42.08 16.60 -20.26
N PRO A 388 -42.89 16.02 -21.16
CA PRO A 388 -42.74 16.08 -22.61
C PRO A 388 -43.16 17.37 -23.31
#